data_AF-A0AAW1K6I8-F1
#
_entry.id   AF-A0AAW1K6I8-F1
#
_cell.length_a   1.000
_cell.length_b   1.000
_cell.length_c   1.000
_cell.angle_alpha   90.00
_cell.angle_beta   90.00
_cell.angle_gamma   90.00
#
_symmetry.space_group_name_H-M   'P 1'
#
loop_
_entity.id
_entity.type
_entity.pdbx_description
1 polymer ?
#
loop_
_entity_poly.entity_id
_entity_poly.type
_entity_poly.pdbx_seq_one_letter_code
_entity_poly.pdbx_strand_id
1 'polypeptide(L)'
;MKNRFCQGNDPRIFKLEADLIACRQGATESLMSYYGRLIKIWDDILLFDPLPSCDCKPCNCNWVTKMDARREKKQARDFLMGLDARFDNARSQILSLTPLPNLDLIYN
;
A
#
# COMPACT_ATOMS: atom_id res chain seq x y z
N MET A 1 -27.82 -25.99 6.12
CA MET A 1 -26.82 -25.54 5.13
C MET A 1 -27.37 -24.33 4.38
N LYS A 2 -26.88 -23.12 4.70
CA LYS A 2 -27.22 -21.91 3.94
C LYS A 2 -26.04 -21.62 3.01
N ASN A 3 -26.09 -22.20 1.82
CA ASN A 3 -25.33 -21.70 0.67
C ASN A 3 -25.94 -20.35 0.29
N ARG A 4 -25.57 -19.31 1.03
CA ARG A 4 -25.67 -17.96 0.52
C ARG A 4 -24.50 -17.82 -0.44
N PHE A 5 -24.78 -17.41 -1.66
CA PHE A 5 -23.79 -16.85 -2.55
C PHE A 5 -23.09 -15.69 -1.81
N CYS A 6 -22.05 -16.00 -1.06
CA CYS A 6 -21.09 -15.02 -0.60
C CYS A 6 -20.32 -14.63 -1.85
N GLN A 7 -20.78 -13.62 -2.58
CA GLN A 7 -19.83 -12.86 -3.39
C GLN A 7 -18.79 -12.39 -2.37
N GLY A 8 -17.62 -13.03 -2.36
CA GLY A 8 -16.51 -12.64 -1.50
C GLY A 8 -16.15 -11.19 -1.76
N ASN A 9 -15.31 -10.61 -0.90
CA ASN A 9 -14.77 -9.28 -1.17
C ASN A 9 -13.85 -9.27 -2.42
N ASP A 10 -13.49 -10.43 -2.97
CA ASP A 10 -12.52 -10.61 -4.05
C ASP A 10 -12.78 -9.73 -5.29
N PRO A 11 -14.00 -9.60 -5.85
CA PRO A 11 -14.22 -8.71 -7.00
C PRO A 11 -13.96 -7.23 -6.65
N ARG A 12 -14.22 -6.84 -5.40
CA ARG A 12 -13.98 -5.48 -4.92
C ARG A 12 -12.49 -5.23 -4.68
N ILE A 13 -11.81 -6.19 -4.03
CA ILE A 13 -10.36 -6.15 -3.83
C ILE A 13 -9.65 -6.09 -5.18
N PHE A 14 -10.00 -6.96 -6.12
CA PHE A 14 -9.44 -6.97 -7.47
C PHE A 14 -9.57 -5.61 -8.16
N LYS A 15 -10.74 -4.95 -8.04
CA LYS A 15 -10.92 -3.60 -8.57
C LYS A 15 -10.03 -2.58 -7.87
N LEU A 16 -9.96 -2.60 -6.55
CA LEU A 16 -9.09 -1.68 -5.79
C LEU A 16 -7.61 -1.89 -6.11
N GLU A 17 -7.16 -3.12 -6.31
CA GLU A 17 -5.80 -3.44 -6.75
C GLU A 17 -5.52 -2.92 -8.17
N ALA A 18 -6.49 -3.04 -9.08
CA ALA A 18 -6.38 -2.46 -10.41
C ALA A 18 -6.31 -0.92 -10.36
N ASP A 19 -7.15 -0.28 -9.54
CA ASP A 19 -7.13 1.16 -9.30
C ASP A 19 -5.79 1.61 -8.69
N LEU A 20 -5.22 0.81 -7.77
CA LEU A 20 -3.91 1.05 -7.18
C LEU A 20 -2.79 1.02 -8.23
N ILE A 21 -2.79 0.01 -9.11
CA ILE A 21 -1.80 -0.14 -10.19
C ILE A 21 -1.89 1.03 -11.18
N ALA A 22 -3.12 1.44 -11.52
CA ALA A 22 -3.38 2.56 -12.42
C ALA A 22 -3.17 3.94 -11.77
N CYS A 23 -3.03 4.01 -10.45
CA CYS A 23 -2.84 5.26 -9.74
C CYS A 23 -1.47 5.90 -10.09
N ARG A 24 -1.53 7.04 -10.78
CA ARG A 24 -0.38 7.87 -11.14
C ARG A 24 -0.63 9.31 -10.69
N GLN A 25 0.43 10.01 -10.29
CA GLN A 25 0.39 11.44 -10.00
C GLN A 25 0.16 12.21 -11.31
N GLY A 26 -0.79 13.15 -11.30
CA GLY A 26 -1.02 14.03 -12.44
C GLY A 26 0.09 15.07 -12.64
N ALA A 27 0.28 15.52 -13.88
CA ALA A 27 1.31 16.50 -14.25
C ALA A 27 1.20 17.85 -13.50
N THR A 28 0.02 18.23 -13.03
CA THR A 28 -0.21 19.45 -12.22
C THR A 28 -0.67 19.13 -10.81
N GLU A 29 -0.72 17.86 -10.44
CA GLU A 29 -1.21 17.42 -9.13
C GLU A 29 -0.12 17.58 -8.07
N SER A 30 -0.50 18.09 -6.89
CA SER A 30 0.38 18.16 -5.74
C SER A 30 0.70 16.75 -5.21
N LEU A 31 1.87 16.60 -4.59
CA LEU A 31 2.27 15.35 -3.95
C LEU A 31 1.27 14.90 -2.88
N MET A 32 0.76 15.86 -2.10
CA MET A 32 -0.23 15.63 -1.05
C MET A 32 -1.56 15.08 -1.61
N SER A 33 -2.04 15.63 -2.72
CA SER A 33 -3.27 15.14 -3.38
C SER A 33 -3.10 13.71 -3.86
N TYR A 34 -1.98 13.43 -4.55
CA TYR A 34 -1.66 12.10 -5.03
C TYR A 34 -1.54 11.10 -3.86
N TYR A 35 -0.81 11.47 -2.82
CA TYR A 35 -0.63 10.64 -1.64
C TYR A 35 -1.96 10.34 -0.94
N GLY A 36 -2.85 11.34 -0.81
CA GLY A 36 -4.19 11.15 -0.26
C GLY A 36 -5.04 10.16 -1.05
N ARG A 37 -4.92 10.13 -2.39
CA ARG A 37 -5.60 9.12 -3.22
C ARG A 37 -5.08 7.71 -2.95
N LEU A 38 -3.77 7.54 -2.78
CA LEU A 38 -3.18 6.25 -2.43
C LEU A 38 -3.61 5.77 -1.05
N ILE A 39 -3.59 6.65 -0.04
CA ILE A 39 -4.04 6.33 1.33
C ILE A 39 -5.46 5.76 1.28
N LYS A 40 -6.37 6.45 0.57
CA LYS A 40 -7.75 5.99 0.43
C LYS A 40 -7.85 4.58 -0.17
N ILE A 41 -7.08 4.29 -1.22
CA ILE A 41 -7.10 2.96 -1.85
C ILE A 41 -6.52 1.90 -0.90
N TRP A 42 -5.42 2.18 -0.21
CA TRP A 42 -4.84 1.23 0.75
C TRP A 42 -5.76 0.97 1.94
N ASP A 43 -6.43 2.00 2.47
CA ASP A 43 -7.38 1.86 3.57
C ASP A 43 -8.60 1.05 3.14
N ASP A 44 -9.12 1.30 1.93
CA ASP A 44 -10.21 0.50 1.36
C ASP A 44 -9.79 -0.96 1.17
N ILE A 45 -8.57 -1.24 0.67
CA ILE A 45 -8.06 -2.63 0.57
C ILE A 45 -7.99 -3.27 1.95
N LEU A 46 -7.41 -2.59 2.95
CA LEU A 46 -7.26 -3.12 4.30
C LEU A 46 -8.62 -3.39 4.98
N LEU A 47 -9.64 -2.60 4.65
CA LEU A 47 -11.01 -2.81 5.13
C LEU A 47 -11.62 -4.12 4.60
N PHE A 48 -11.33 -4.48 3.34
CA PHE A 48 -11.88 -5.68 2.69
C PHE A 48 -10.99 -6.91 2.81
N ASP A 49 -9.68 -6.71 3.02
CA ASP A 49 -8.64 -7.72 3.16
C ASP A 49 -7.70 -7.37 4.33
N PRO A 50 -8.14 -7.60 5.58
CA PRO A 50 -7.35 -7.29 6.76
C PRO A 50 -6.11 -8.19 6.86
N LEU A 51 -5.02 -7.65 7.42
CA LEU A 51 -3.80 -8.44 7.62
C LEU A 51 -4.07 -9.67 8.50
N PRO A 52 -3.51 -10.83 8.16
CA PRO A 52 -3.71 -12.06 8.94
C PRO A 52 -3.13 -11.93 10.35
N SER A 53 -3.90 -12.31 11.35
CA SER A 53 -3.48 -12.37 12.76
C SER A 53 -2.65 -13.62 13.08
N CYS A 54 -1.84 -13.57 14.14
CA CYS A 54 -1.22 -14.78 14.70
C CYS A 54 -2.24 -15.47 15.62
N ASP A 55 -2.41 -16.79 15.46
CA ASP A 55 -3.24 -17.59 16.36
C ASP A 55 -2.47 -18.13 17.58
N CYS A 56 -1.29 -17.57 17.80
CA CYS A 56 -0.28 -18.02 18.75
C CYS A 56 -0.70 -17.68 20.19
N LYS A 57 -0.70 -18.67 21.12
CA LYS A 57 -1.08 -18.45 22.53
C LYS A 57 -0.14 -19.19 23.50
N PRO A 58 0.65 -18.49 24.34
CA PRO A 58 0.95 -17.05 24.31
C PRO A 58 1.76 -16.65 23.06
N CYS A 59 1.49 -15.47 22.49
CA CYS A 59 2.21 -14.99 21.30
C CYS A 59 3.47 -14.21 21.68
N ASN A 60 4.64 -14.81 21.44
CA ASN A 60 5.95 -14.14 21.56
C ASN A 60 6.65 -13.97 20.20
N CYS A 61 5.91 -14.07 19.10
CA CYS A 61 6.47 -13.96 17.77
C CYS A 61 6.27 -12.55 17.18
N ASN A 62 7.19 -12.15 16.31
CA ASN A 62 7.16 -10.82 15.67
C ASN A 62 6.29 -10.81 14.39
N TRP A 63 5.24 -11.63 14.31
CA TRP A 63 4.43 -11.78 13.09
C TRP A 63 3.77 -10.48 12.67
N VAL A 64 3.04 -9.83 13.59
CA VAL A 64 2.33 -8.58 13.34
C VAL A 64 3.30 -7.50 12.84
N THR A 65 4.39 -7.27 13.58
CA THR A 65 5.45 -6.32 13.20
C THR A 65 6.05 -6.62 11.83
N LYS A 66 6.26 -7.90 11.48
CA LYS A 66 6.77 -8.28 10.15
C LYS A 66 5.74 -8.01 9.05
N MET A 67 4.45 -8.19 9.30
CA MET A 67 3.39 -7.88 8.33
C MET A 67 3.24 -6.38 8.13
N ASP A 68 3.29 -5.59 9.21
CA ASP A 68 3.28 -4.13 9.13
C ASP A 68 4.46 -3.59 8.33
N ALA A 69 5.69 -4.03 8.63
CA ALA A 69 6.88 -3.63 7.89
C ALA A 69 6.81 -4.02 6.40
N ARG A 70 6.22 -5.18 6.08
CA ARG A 70 5.97 -5.59 4.68
C ARG A 70 4.96 -4.68 3.99
N ARG A 71 3.88 -4.29 4.69
CA ARG A 71 2.85 -3.37 4.19
C ARG A 71 3.46 -2.01 3.90
N GLU A 72 4.14 -1.39 4.87
CA GLU A 72 4.78 -0.09 4.71
C GLU A 72 5.77 -0.07 3.54
N LYS A 73 6.60 -1.13 3.44
CA LYS A 73 7.55 -1.25 2.33
C LYS A 73 6.83 -1.39 0.98
N LYS A 74 5.66 -2.04 0.92
CA LYS A 74 4.85 -2.11 -0.30
C LYS A 74 4.28 -0.73 -0.65
N GLN A 75 3.69 -0.04 0.32
CA GLN A 75 3.11 1.29 0.13
C GLN A 75 4.16 2.31 -0.35
N ALA A 76 5.39 2.25 0.18
CA ALA A 76 6.51 3.05 -0.31
C ALA A 76 6.83 2.78 -1.80
N ARG A 77 6.84 1.51 -2.22
CA ARG A 77 7.06 1.15 -3.65
C ARG A 77 5.91 1.60 -4.54
N ASP A 78 4.67 1.37 -4.12
CA ASP A 78 3.47 1.79 -4.85
C ASP A 78 3.47 3.32 -5.06
N PHE A 79 3.79 4.08 -4.01
CA PHE A 79 3.92 5.54 -4.08
C PHE A 79 4.95 5.97 -5.12
N LEU A 80 6.19 5.45 -5.02
CA LEU A 80 7.27 5.79 -5.93
C LEU A 80 6.96 5.40 -7.38
N MET A 81 6.29 4.26 -7.60
CA MET A 81 5.94 3.77 -8.93
C MET A 81 4.99 4.71 -9.67
N GLY A 82 4.08 5.36 -8.95
CA GLY A 82 3.12 6.28 -9.56
C GLY A 82 3.53 7.75 -9.56
N LEU A 83 4.69 8.11 -9.00
CA LEU A 83 5.18 9.48 -9.05
C LEU A 83 5.36 9.97 -10.50
N ASP A 84 5.04 11.25 -10.69
CA ASP A 84 5.20 11.94 -11.96
C ASP A 84 6.69 12.03 -12.35
N ALA A 85 6.96 12.10 -13.66
CA ALA A 85 8.31 12.09 -14.21
C ALA A 85 9.20 13.24 -13.69
N ARG A 86 8.60 14.34 -13.23
CA ARG A 86 9.33 15.45 -12.58
C ARG A 86 10.11 15.00 -11.33
N PHE A 87 9.75 13.87 -10.72
CA PHE A 87 10.42 13.31 -9.55
C PHE A 87 11.40 12.17 -9.89
N ASP A 88 11.70 11.90 -11.16
CA ASP A 88 12.52 10.75 -11.59
C ASP A 88 13.90 10.67 -10.91
N ASN A 89 14.57 11.82 -10.75
CA ASN A 89 15.87 11.89 -10.08
C ASN A 89 15.75 11.55 -8.59
N ALA A 90 14.79 12.16 -7.88
CA ALA A 90 14.53 11.88 -6.46
C ALA A 90 14.12 10.41 -6.25
N ARG A 91 13.24 9.89 -7.12
CA ARG A 91 12.83 8.48 -7.11
C ARG A 91 14.02 7.54 -7.26
N SER A 92 14.93 7.82 -8.20
CA SER A 92 16.13 7.01 -8.43
C SER A 92 17.07 7.02 -7.22
N GLN A 93 17.27 8.19 -6.61
CA GLN A 93 18.07 8.32 -5.38
C GLN A 93 17.45 7.53 -4.22
N ILE A 94 16.13 7.68 -3.99
CA ILE A 94 15.43 6.94 -2.93
C ILE A 94 15.51 5.44 -3.14
N LEU A 95 15.31 4.96 -4.38
CA LEU A 95 15.39 3.54 -4.71
C LEU A 95 16.80 2.95 -4.55
N SER A 96 17.84 3.78 -4.53
CA SER A 96 19.22 3.34 -4.27
C SER A 96 19.51 3.12 -2.77
N LEU A 97 18.66 3.64 -1.87
CA LEU A 97 18.83 3.48 -0.44
C LEU A 97 18.52 2.04 0.00
N THR A 98 19.40 1.49 0.86
CA THR A 98 19.22 0.16 1.44
C THR A 98 19.30 0.26 2.97
N PRO A 99 18.21 -0.01 3.71
CA PRO A 99 16.88 -0.40 3.22
C PRO A 99 16.12 0.78 2.57
N LEU A 100 15.13 0.46 1.73
CA LEU A 100 14.20 1.47 1.21
C LEU A 100 13.52 2.20 2.39
N PRO A 101 13.53 3.55 2.43
CA PRO A 101 12.89 4.29 3.50
C PRO A 101 11.36 4.05 3.51
N ASN A 102 10.75 4.29 4.67
CA ASN A 102 9.30 4.27 4.81
C ASN A 102 8.68 5.54 4.20
N LEU A 103 7.34 5.57 4.09
CA LEU A 103 6.64 6.69 3.47
C LEU A 103 6.84 8.02 4.21
N ASP A 104 6.94 8.00 5.55
CA ASP A 104 7.17 9.21 6.33
C ASP A 104 8.50 9.88 5.96
N LEU A 105 9.56 9.09 5.74
CA LEU A 105 10.86 9.58 5.29
C LEU A 105 10.88 9.99 3.81
N ILE A 106 10.02 9.41 2.98
CA ILE A 106 9.93 9.74 1.55
C ILE A 106 9.14 11.04 1.32
N TYR A 107 8.12 11.29 2.15
CA TYR A 107 7.20 12.40 2.00
C TYR A 107 7.71 13.71 2.63
N ASN A 108 8.55 13.62 3.67
CA ASN A 108 9.19 14.78 4.32
C ASN A 108 10.48 15.18 3.61
#